data_AF-A0A6L5Z709-F1
#
_entry.id   AF-A0A6L5Z709-F1
#
_cell.length_a   1.000
_cell.length_b   1.000
_cell.length_c   1.000
_cell.angle_alpha   90.00
_cell.angle_beta   90.00
_cell.angle_gamma   90.00
#
_symmetry.space_group_name_H-M   'P 1'
#
loop_
_entity.id
_entity.type
_entity.pdbx_description
1 polymer ?
#
loop_
_entity_poly.entity_id
_entity_poly.type
_entity_poly.pdbx_seq_one_letter_code
_entity_poly.pdbx_strand_id
1 'polypeptide(L)'
;AGQRIVYMTHDHVGHLGIFVSGSVARLQHRAILESLDAVEGLAPGLYEMVIDNPSGDPDCETGDFTVRFDPREVDELGIASGDAALKQVAQISRINEAAYSTFVSPWIRAATTPASAEALRALHPMRWTRTMFSERVNPWMSLVEFAADTLRETREPLPENHPAIVTERALSARTGEVLGAWRKGRDAWIAHVFGAMFGPFPVTTSPAQADHPGAASNKE
;
A
#
# COMPACT_ATOMS: atom_id res chain seq x y z
N ALA A 1 -13.78 21.75 16.50
CA ALA A 1 -14.66 21.42 15.37
C ALA A 1 -14.55 22.56 14.37
N GLY A 2 -14.16 22.29 13.12
CA GLY A 2 -13.80 23.34 12.16
C GLY A 2 -12.87 22.87 11.03
N GLN A 3 -12.64 21.56 10.91
CA GLN A 3 -11.80 21.01 9.84
C GLN A 3 -12.60 20.96 8.54
N ARG A 4 -11.94 21.31 7.44
CA ARG A 4 -12.45 21.17 6.07
C ARG A 4 -11.82 19.90 5.53
N ILE A 5 -12.66 18.92 5.20
CA ILE A 5 -12.18 17.63 4.69
C ILE A 5 -12.61 17.57 3.24
N VAL A 6 -11.64 17.56 2.35
CA VAL A 6 -11.86 17.39 0.92
C VAL A 6 -11.28 16.04 0.52
N TYR A 7 -12.10 15.20 -0.11
CA TYR A 7 -11.65 13.93 -0.66
C TYR A 7 -11.87 13.89 -2.18
N MET A 8 -11.18 12.96 -2.84
CA MET A 8 -11.33 12.71 -4.27
C MET A 8 -11.33 11.20 -4.48
N THR A 9 -12.21 10.73 -5.36
CA THR A 9 -12.25 9.35 -5.83
C THR A 9 -11.57 9.28 -7.20
N HIS A 10 -10.89 8.17 -7.47
CA HIS A 10 -10.25 7.94 -8.76
C HIS A 10 -10.57 6.51 -9.22
N ASP A 11 -11.22 6.38 -10.36
CA ASP A 11 -11.74 5.09 -10.84
C ASP A 11 -10.63 4.07 -11.17
N HIS A 12 -9.49 4.55 -11.66
CA HIS A 12 -8.39 3.71 -12.13
C HIS A 12 -7.21 3.55 -11.16
N VAL A 13 -7.15 4.31 -10.07
CA VAL A 13 -6.02 4.23 -9.13
C VAL A 13 -6.29 3.15 -8.09
N GLY A 14 -5.68 1.98 -8.26
CA GLY A 14 -5.62 0.96 -7.21
C GLY A 14 -4.73 1.40 -6.04
N HIS A 15 -4.67 0.58 -4.98
CA HIS A 15 -3.88 0.84 -3.74
C HIS A 15 -2.41 1.24 -3.96
N LEU A 16 -1.85 0.90 -5.12
CA LEU A 16 -0.45 1.17 -5.46
C LEU A 16 -0.24 2.52 -6.17
N GLY A 17 -1.25 3.07 -6.86
CA GLY A 17 -1.10 4.33 -7.59
C GLY A 17 -1.02 5.57 -6.69
N ILE A 18 -1.54 5.47 -5.45
CA ILE A 18 -1.42 6.52 -4.43
C ILE A 18 0.03 6.68 -3.93
N PHE A 19 0.85 5.62 -4.02
CA PHE A 19 2.20 5.60 -3.41
C PHE A 19 3.35 5.55 -4.41
N VAL A 20 3.12 5.22 -5.69
CA VAL A 20 4.23 4.77 -6.56
C VAL A 20 4.51 5.63 -7.79
N SER A 21 3.73 6.67 -8.14
CA SER A 21 4.26 7.66 -9.10
C SER A 21 3.43 8.93 -9.19
N GLY A 22 4.08 10.09 -9.09
CA GLY A 22 3.51 11.38 -9.49
C GLY A 22 3.11 11.44 -10.97
N SER A 23 3.53 10.47 -11.80
CA SER A 23 3.14 10.36 -13.21
C SER A 23 1.76 9.78 -13.45
N VAL A 24 1.17 9.03 -12.50
CA VAL A 24 -0.09 8.29 -12.69
C VAL A 24 -1.32 9.14 -12.34
N ALA A 25 -1.13 10.23 -11.59
CA ALA A 25 -2.21 11.14 -11.19
C ALA A 25 -1.78 12.62 -11.33
N ARG A 26 -1.12 12.97 -12.44
CA ARG A 26 -0.59 14.33 -12.66
C ARG A 26 -1.67 15.39 -12.66
N LEU A 27 -2.78 15.12 -13.36
CA LEU A 27 -3.93 16.01 -13.44
C LEU A 27 -4.53 16.27 -12.06
N GLN A 28 -4.72 15.21 -11.27
CA GLN A 28 -5.29 15.30 -9.92
C GLN A 28 -4.36 16.04 -8.97
N HIS A 29 -3.05 15.76 -9.04
CA HIS A 29 -2.08 16.48 -8.21
C HIS A 29 -2.04 17.97 -8.54
N ARG A 30 -2.10 18.34 -9.82
CA ARG A 30 -2.20 19.75 -10.25
C ARG A 30 -3.51 20.38 -9.78
N ALA A 31 -4.64 19.72 -9.99
CA ALA A 31 -5.96 20.19 -9.56
C ALA A 31 -6.03 20.40 -8.04
N ILE A 32 -5.38 19.55 -7.24
CA ILE A 32 -5.27 19.74 -5.78
C ILE A 32 -4.52 21.05 -5.49
N LEU A 33 -3.36 21.28 -6.12
CA LEU A 33 -2.53 22.45 -5.87
C LEU A 33 -3.20 23.76 -6.31
N GLU A 34 -3.84 23.76 -7.48
CA GLU A 34 -4.52 24.93 -8.03
C GLU A 34 -5.84 25.26 -7.32
N SER A 35 -6.44 24.30 -6.60
CA SER A 35 -7.71 24.51 -5.89
C SER A 35 -7.56 24.75 -4.39
N LEU A 36 -6.33 24.84 -3.86
CA LEU A 36 -6.08 25.10 -2.42
C LEU A 36 -6.77 26.39 -1.94
N ASP A 37 -6.65 27.48 -2.69
CA ASP A 37 -7.27 28.76 -2.32
C ASP A 37 -8.81 28.65 -2.29
N ALA A 38 -9.39 27.86 -3.19
CA ALA A 38 -10.83 27.59 -3.21
C ALA A 38 -11.26 26.73 -2.01
N VAL A 39 -10.44 25.76 -1.59
CA VAL A 39 -10.68 24.93 -0.41
C VAL A 39 -10.66 25.77 0.88
N GLU A 40 -9.76 26.76 0.98
CA GLU A 40 -9.70 27.66 2.14
C GLU A 40 -10.97 28.49 2.32
N GLY A 41 -11.65 28.82 1.22
CA GLY A 41 -12.92 29.56 1.20
C GLY A 41 -14.15 28.73 1.61
N LEU A 42 -14.04 27.40 1.67
CA LEU A 42 -15.18 26.54 2.03
C LEU A 42 -15.53 26.63 3.52
N ALA A 43 -16.83 26.52 3.82
CA ALA A 43 -17.30 26.34 5.18
C ALA A 43 -16.81 24.99 5.75
N PRO A 44 -16.57 24.85 7.06
CA PRO A 44 -16.20 23.58 7.66
C PRO A 44 -17.21 22.47 7.33
N GLY A 45 -16.74 21.36 6.79
CA GLY A 45 -17.59 20.28 6.27
C GLY A 45 -16.79 19.25 5.48
N LEU A 46 -17.49 18.22 4.99
CA LEU A 46 -16.96 17.20 4.09
C LEU A 46 -17.37 17.54 2.65
N TYR A 47 -16.41 17.53 1.74
CA TYR A 47 -16.63 17.82 0.33
C TYR A 47 -15.92 16.80 -0.56
N GLU A 48 -16.58 16.42 -1.64
CA GLU A 48 -15.98 15.67 -2.74
C GLU A 48 -15.47 16.63 -3.80
N MET A 49 -14.18 16.53 -4.13
CA MET A 49 -13.60 17.25 -5.25
C MET A 49 -13.78 16.43 -6.53
N VAL A 50 -14.64 16.93 -7.41
CA VAL A 50 -14.90 16.37 -8.74
C VAL A 50 -14.12 17.18 -9.77
N ILE A 51 -13.25 16.52 -10.53
CA ILE A 51 -12.56 17.13 -11.68
C ILE A 51 -13.30 16.75 -12.94
N ASP A 52 -13.92 17.73 -13.57
CA ASP A 52 -14.53 17.59 -14.89
C ASP A 52 -13.46 17.90 -15.96
N ASN A 53 -12.98 16.85 -16.63
CA ASN A 53 -12.05 16.95 -17.77
C ASN A 53 -12.78 16.66 -19.10
N PRO A 54 -13.31 17.68 -19.80
CA PRO A 54 -14.05 17.49 -21.05
C PRO A 54 -13.19 16.96 -22.22
N SER A 55 -11.85 17.08 -22.14
CA SER A 55 -10.92 16.61 -23.18
C SER A 55 -10.57 15.12 -23.03
N GLY A 56 -10.63 14.58 -21.80
CA GLY A 56 -10.25 13.19 -21.50
C GLY A 56 -8.74 12.91 -21.59
N ASP A 57 -7.92 13.93 -21.92
CA ASP A 57 -6.47 13.81 -21.96
C ASP A 57 -5.88 13.88 -20.52
N PRO A 58 -5.07 12.91 -20.09
CA PRO A 58 -4.42 12.92 -18.77
C PRO A 58 -3.36 14.03 -18.58
N ASP A 59 -2.93 14.69 -19.66
CA ASP A 59 -1.86 15.70 -19.67
C ASP A 59 -2.35 17.14 -20.00
N CYS A 60 -3.65 17.42 -19.85
CA CYS A 60 -4.26 18.74 -20.05
C CYS A 60 -3.54 19.91 -19.34
N GLU A 61 -3.50 21.09 -19.98
CA GLU A 61 -2.91 22.32 -19.43
C GLU A 61 -3.94 23.13 -18.60
N THR A 62 -3.46 24.15 -17.87
CA THR A 62 -4.30 24.99 -17.01
C THR A 62 -5.36 25.72 -17.85
N GLY A 63 -6.64 25.36 -17.66
CA GLY A 63 -7.79 25.87 -18.41
C GLY A 63 -8.67 24.79 -19.06
N ASP A 64 -8.14 23.57 -19.17
CA ASP A 64 -8.82 22.46 -19.86
C ASP A 64 -9.64 21.55 -18.91
N PHE A 65 -9.62 21.82 -17.60
CA PHE A 65 -10.38 21.08 -16.59
C PHE A 65 -11.06 22.04 -15.61
N THR A 66 -12.23 21.66 -15.11
CA THR A 66 -12.99 22.40 -14.10
C THR A 66 -13.04 21.60 -12.81
N VAL A 67 -12.85 22.27 -11.66
CA VAL A 67 -12.94 21.64 -10.34
C VAL A 67 -14.21 22.10 -9.64
N ARG A 68 -15.02 21.16 -9.16
CA ARG A 68 -16.23 21.42 -8.39
C ARG A 68 -16.15 20.71 -7.04
N PHE A 69 -16.62 21.38 -5.99
CA PHE A 69 -16.70 20.85 -4.64
C PHE A 69 -18.14 20.56 -4.27
N ASP A 70 -18.48 19.28 -4.20
CA ASP A 70 -19.82 18.84 -3.83
C ASP A 70 -19.86 18.55 -2.32
N PRO A 71 -20.74 19.21 -1.54
CA PRO A 71 -20.89 18.90 -0.13
C PRO A 71 -21.41 17.47 0.00
N ARG A 72 -20.79 16.70 0.90
CA ARG A 72 -21.14 15.31 1.16
C ARG A 72 -21.41 15.13 2.65
N GLU A 73 -22.35 14.25 2.95
CA GLU A 73 -22.51 13.76 4.32
C GLU A 73 -21.65 12.51 4.53
N VAL A 74 -21.20 12.31 5.78
CA VAL A 74 -20.36 11.14 6.13
C VAL A 74 -21.10 9.82 5.85
N ASP A 75 -22.43 9.82 5.90
CA ASP A 75 -23.27 8.66 5.59
C ASP A 75 -23.28 8.31 4.09
N GLU A 76 -22.98 9.28 3.21
CA GLU A 76 -22.86 9.06 1.77
C GLU A 76 -21.50 8.46 1.37
N LEU A 77 -20.49 8.55 2.25
CA LEU A 77 -19.24 7.83 2.07
C LEU A 77 -19.54 6.35 2.26
N GLY A 78 -19.86 5.67 1.16
CA GLY A 78 -20.10 4.25 1.15
C GLY A 78 -18.98 3.56 1.93
N ILE A 79 -19.33 3.00 3.10
CA ILE A 79 -18.41 2.18 3.87
C ILE A 79 -17.99 1.09 2.91
N ALA A 80 -16.73 1.13 2.45
CA ALA A 80 -16.18 0.15 1.53
C ALA A 80 -16.63 -1.22 2.03
N SER A 81 -17.48 -1.86 1.23
CA SER A 81 -18.53 -2.76 1.70
C SER A 81 -18.04 -3.70 2.78
N GLY A 82 -18.89 -3.95 3.79
CA GLY A 82 -18.62 -4.85 4.89
C GLY A 82 -18.23 -6.24 4.42
N ASP A 83 -16.95 -6.41 4.11
CA ASP A 83 -16.38 -7.69 3.72
C ASP A 83 -16.51 -8.57 4.95
N ALA A 84 -17.47 -9.50 4.88
CA ALA A 84 -17.75 -10.43 5.96
C ALA A 84 -16.46 -11.15 6.36
N ALA A 85 -15.54 -11.34 5.41
CA ALA A 85 -14.20 -11.86 5.65
C ALA A 85 -13.38 -10.98 6.58
N LEU A 86 -13.32 -9.67 6.35
CA LEU A 86 -12.59 -8.74 7.22
C LEU A 86 -13.21 -8.67 8.62
N LYS A 87 -14.54 -8.72 8.72
CA LYS A 87 -15.23 -8.80 10.03
C LYS A 87 -14.89 -10.10 10.77
N GLN A 88 -14.85 -11.22 10.06
CA GLN A 88 -14.48 -12.53 10.61
C GLN A 88 -13.01 -12.56 11.07
N VAL A 89 -12.09 -12.02 10.26
CA VAL A 89 -10.68 -11.86 10.62
C VAL A 89 -10.54 -11.01 11.88
N ALA A 90 -11.28 -9.90 11.99
CA ALA A 90 -11.25 -9.05 13.18
C ALA A 90 -11.72 -9.80 14.43
N GLN A 91 -12.75 -10.64 14.33
CA GLN A 91 -13.20 -11.47 15.44
C GLN A 91 -12.15 -12.51 15.85
N ILE A 92 -11.59 -13.25 14.89
CA ILE A 92 -10.56 -14.27 15.13
C ILE A 92 -9.29 -13.62 15.70
N SER A 93 -8.90 -12.45 15.19
CA SER A 93 -7.77 -11.68 15.68
C SER A 93 -7.94 -11.28 17.15
N ARG A 94 -9.13 -10.84 17.56
CA ARG A 94 -9.41 -10.53 18.99
C ARG A 94 -9.27 -11.76 19.88
N ILE A 95 -9.73 -12.93 19.42
CA ILE A 95 -9.60 -14.19 20.17
C ILE A 95 -8.11 -14.59 20.27
N ASN A 96 -7.38 -14.52 19.16
CA ASN A 96 -5.96 -14.83 19.12
C ASN A 96 -5.14 -13.88 20.00
N GLU A 97 -5.47 -12.58 20.01
CA GLU A 97 -4.84 -11.59 20.89
C GLU A 97 -5.12 -11.88 22.36
N ALA A 98 -6.36 -12.25 22.71
CA ALA A 98 -6.71 -12.65 24.07
C ALA A 98 -5.91 -13.90 24.52
N ALA A 99 -5.77 -14.89 23.63
CA ALA A 99 -4.97 -16.08 23.90
C ALA A 99 -3.47 -15.74 24.01
N TYR A 100 -2.93 -14.95 23.09
CA TYR A 100 -1.53 -14.55 23.08
C TYR A 100 -1.17 -13.74 24.33
N SER A 101 -1.97 -12.73 24.67
CA SER A 101 -1.75 -11.87 25.84
C SER A 101 -1.82 -12.64 27.17
N THR A 102 -2.69 -13.64 27.26
CA THR A 102 -2.88 -14.44 28.49
C THR A 102 -1.81 -15.52 28.63
N PHE A 103 -1.52 -16.27 27.55
CA PHE A 103 -0.72 -17.49 27.66
C PHE A 103 0.73 -17.35 27.17
N VAL A 104 1.00 -16.46 26.22
CA VAL A 104 2.31 -16.41 25.53
C VAL A 104 3.11 -15.16 25.91
N SER A 105 2.44 -14.00 25.96
CA SER A 105 3.03 -12.71 26.29
C SER A 105 3.82 -12.71 27.61
N PRO A 106 3.35 -13.35 28.72
CA PRO A 106 4.11 -13.37 29.97
C PRO A 106 5.49 -14.04 29.81
N TRP A 107 5.56 -15.15 29.06
CA TRP A 107 6.81 -15.88 28.83
C TRP A 107 7.75 -15.09 27.91
N ILE A 108 7.22 -14.49 26.85
CA ILE A 108 8.02 -13.66 25.94
C ILE A 108 8.59 -12.44 26.69
N ARG A 109 7.77 -11.76 27.50
CA ARG A 109 8.24 -10.62 28.32
C ARG A 109 9.30 -11.03 29.34
N ALA A 110 9.15 -12.21 29.94
CA ALA A 110 10.14 -12.75 30.87
C ALA A 110 11.46 -13.17 30.18
N ALA A 111 11.39 -13.67 28.95
CA ALA A 111 12.55 -14.12 28.18
C ALA A 111 13.26 -12.98 27.40
N THR A 112 12.57 -11.86 27.15
CA THR A 112 13.12 -10.75 26.37
C THR A 112 13.99 -9.84 27.24
N THR A 113 15.26 -9.73 26.87
CA THR A 113 16.22 -8.76 27.42
C THR A 113 16.47 -7.62 26.43
N PRO A 114 16.95 -6.44 26.87
CA PRO A 114 17.31 -5.35 25.97
C PRO A 114 18.30 -5.77 24.88
N ALA A 115 19.27 -6.63 25.23
CA ALA A 115 20.24 -7.17 24.27
C ALA A 115 19.57 -8.05 23.21
N SER A 116 18.64 -8.93 23.61
CA SER A 116 17.90 -9.78 22.66
C SER A 116 16.98 -8.96 21.74
N ALA A 117 16.36 -7.90 22.26
CA ALA A 117 15.50 -7.01 21.47
C ALA A 117 16.31 -6.26 20.40
N GLU A 118 17.50 -5.76 20.74
CA GLU A 118 18.37 -5.09 19.78
C GLU A 118 18.91 -6.07 18.73
N ALA A 119 19.24 -7.32 19.12
CA ALA A 119 19.64 -8.36 18.18
C ALA A 119 18.52 -8.70 17.19
N LEU A 120 17.27 -8.88 17.66
CA LEU A 120 16.10 -9.11 16.81
C LEU A 120 15.83 -7.92 15.88
N ARG A 121 16.03 -6.70 16.37
CA ARG A 121 15.92 -5.49 15.56
C ARG A 121 16.97 -5.44 14.46
N ALA A 122 18.22 -5.80 14.77
CA ALA A 122 19.31 -5.85 13.79
C ALA A 122 19.06 -6.94 12.73
N LEU A 123 18.50 -8.08 13.12
CA LEU A 123 18.16 -9.21 12.25
C LEU A 123 16.83 -9.05 11.50
N HIS A 124 16.08 -7.98 11.77
CA HIS A 124 14.81 -7.73 11.09
C HIS A 124 15.02 -7.70 9.57
N PRO A 125 14.24 -8.44 8.75
CA PRO A 125 14.51 -8.63 7.33
C PRO A 125 14.75 -7.32 6.55
N MET A 126 13.93 -6.29 6.81
CA MET A 126 14.06 -4.98 6.15
C MET A 126 15.35 -4.21 6.49
N ARG A 127 15.99 -4.54 7.61
CA ARG A 127 17.29 -3.96 8.03
C ARG A 127 18.42 -4.84 7.58
N TRP A 128 18.28 -6.15 7.76
CA TRP A 128 19.25 -7.15 7.33
C TRP A 128 19.61 -7.01 5.84
N THR A 129 18.63 -6.84 4.96
CA THR A 129 18.90 -6.65 3.52
C THR A 129 19.76 -5.43 3.20
N ARG A 130 19.79 -4.42 4.08
CA ARG A 130 20.65 -3.23 3.94
C ARG A 130 21.99 -3.41 4.63
N THR A 131 22.04 -4.12 5.76
CA THR A 131 23.26 -4.24 6.58
C THR A 131 24.14 -5.41 6.14
N MET A 132 23.61 -6.47 5.54
CA MET A 132 24.38 -7.66 5.15
C MET A 132 25.49 -7.39 4.12
N PHE A 133 25.35 -6.33 3.33
CA PHE A 133 26.35 -5.88 2.36
C PHE A 133 27.20 -4.70 2.85
N SER A 134 27.07 -4.33 4.13
CA SER A 134 27.93 -3.31 4.73
C SER A 134 29.24 -3.94 5.21
N GLU A 135 30.37 -3.28 4.95
CA GLU A 135 31.68 -3.64 5.51
C GLU A 135 31.68 -3.78 7.03
N ARG A 136 30.82 -3.02 7.72
CA ARG A 136 30.71 -3.06 9.19
C ARG A 136 30.22 -4.43 9.69
N VAL A 137 29.36 -5.10 8.92
CA VAL A 137 28.71 -6.37 9.32
C VAL A 137 29.32 -7.56 8.58
N ASN A 138 29.77 -7.35 7.35
CA ASN A 138 30.41 -8.37 6.53
C ASN A 138 31.80 -7.90 6.10
N PRO A 139 32.87 -8.30 6.83
CA PRO A 139 34.24 -7.91 6.52
C PRO A 139 34.71 -8.29 5.11
N TRP A 140 34.08 -9.29 4.47
CA TRP A 140 34.41 -9.65 3.08
C TRP A 140 34.00 -8.59 2.07
N MET A 141 33.11 -7.66 2.44
CA MET A 141 32.71 -6.56 1.57
C MET A 141 33.84 -5.56 1.32
N SER A 142 34.83 -5.45 2.22
CA SER A 142 36.01 -4.61 1.98
C SER A 142 36.91 -5.17 0.86
N LEU A 143 36.94 -6.50 0.71
CA LEU A 143 37.61 -7.14 -0.43
C LEU A 143 36.87 -6.83 -1.74
N VAL A 144 35.52 -6.79 -1.70
CA VAL A 144 34.71 -6.40 -2.86
C VAL A 144 34.95 -4.94 -3.22
N GLU A 145 35.06 -4.05 -2.23
CA GLU A 145 35.39 -2.63 -2.44
C GLU A 145 36.77 -2.48 -3.12
N PHE A 146 37.81 -3.11 -2.56
CA PHE A 146 39.15 -3.09 -3.13
C PHE A 146 39.20 -3.64 -4.57
N ALA A 147 38.51 -4.76 -4.81
CA ALA A 147 38.40 -5.33 -6.15
C ALA A 147 37.62 -4.39 -7.10
N ALA A 148 36.57 -3.74 -6.62
CA ALA A 148 35.78 -2.80 -7.41
C ALA A 148 36.59 -1.57 -7.82
N ASP A 149 37.41 -1.02 -6.93
CA ASP A 149 38.29 0.12 -7.26
C ASP A 149 39.36 -0.26 -8.28
N THR A 150 40.00 -1.42 -8.10
CA THR A 150 40.96 -1.96 -9.07
C THR A 150 40.31 -2.18 -10.45
N LEU A 151 39.10 -2.73 -10.47
CA LEU A 151 38.34 -2.96 -11.70
C LEU A 151 37.88 -1.65 -12.34
N ARG A 152 37.53 -0.62 -11.58
CA ARG A 152 37.14 0.70 -12.12
C ARG A 152 38.27 1.34 -12.91
N GLU A 153 39.51 1.23 -12.41
CA GLU A 153 40.70 1.75 -13.09
C GLU A 153 41.06 0.97 -14.36
N THR A 154 40.76 -0.33 -14.38
CA THR A 154 41.11 -1.24 -15.48
C THR A 154 39.93 -1.58 -16.40
N ARG A 155 38.77 -0.95 -16.20
CA ARG A 155 37.55 -1.25 -16.94
C ARG A 155 37.61 -0.69 -18.36
N GLU A 156 37.59 -1.59 -19.34
CA GLU A 156 37.33 -1.25 -20.73
C GLU A 156 35.87 -1.62 -21.09
N PRO A 157 35.01 -0.65 -21.48
CA PRO A 157 33.62 -0.93 -21.81
C PRO A 157 33.53 -1.73 -23.12
N LEU A 158 32.80 -2.84 -23.08
CA LEU A 158 32.49 -3.62 -24.28
C LEU A 158 31.45 -2.89 -25.16
N PRO A 159 31.51 -3.06 -26.50
CA PRO A 159 30.50 -2.49 -27.39
C PRO A 159 29.11 -3.08 -27.11
N GLU A 160 28.05 -2.28 -27.25
CA GLU A 160 26.68 -2.67 -26.85
C GLU A 160 26.15 -3.94 -27.53
N ASN A 161 26.65 -4.24 -28.73
CA ASN A 161 26.28 -5.42 -29.52
C ASN A 161 27.12 -6.66 -29.19
N HIS A 162 28.00 -6.59 -28.18
CA HIS A 162 28.82 -7.73 -27.78
C HIS A 162 27.91 -8.86 -27.25
N PRO A 163 28.12 -10.13 -27.65
CA PRO A 163 27.26 -11.24 -27.27
C PRO A 163 27.09 -11.37 -25.75
N ALA A 164 28.13 -11.08 -24.96
CA ALA A 164 28.06 -11.09 -23.50
C ALA A 164 27.02 -10.10 -22.94
N ILE A 165 26.96 -8.86 -23.44
CA ILE A 165 26.00 -7.84 -23.00
C ILE A 165 24.58 -8.24 -23.39
N VAL A 166 24.39 -8.80 -24.58
CA VAL A 166 23.08 -9.30 -25.04
C VAL A 166 22.60 -10.44 -24.13
N THR A 167 23.48 -11.39 -23.79
CA THR A 167 23.13 -12.48 -22.86
C THR A 167 22.85 -11.98 -21.44
N GLU A 168 23.58 -10.99 -20.95
CA GLU A 168 23.36 -10.38 -19.62
C GLU A 168 21.99 -9.68 -19.55
N ARG A 169 21.64 -8.90 -20.58
CA ARG A 169 20.34 -8.23 -20.68
C ARG A 169 19.20 -9.24 -20.74
N ALA A 170 19.35 -10.31 -21.53
CA ALA A 170 18.36 -11.38 -21.60
C ALA A 170 18.19 -12.11 -20.26
N LEU A 171 19.28 -12.40 -19.55
CA LEU A 171 19.25 -13.01 -18.22
C LEU A 171 18.57 -12.11 -17.18
N SER A 172 18.89 -10.81 -17.21
CA SER A 172 18.28 -9.81 -16.34
C SER A 172 16.78 -9.69 -16.57
N ALA A 173 16.35 -9.63 -17.84
CA ALA A 173 14.94 -9.60 -18.22
C ALA A 173 14.21 -10.86 -17.72
N ARG A 174 14.76 -12.05 -17.99
CA ARG A 174 14.20 -13.32 -17.52
C ARG A 174 14.09 -13.41 -16.00
N THR A 175 15.09 -12.90 -15.28
CA THR A 175 15.06 -12.84 -13.81
C THR A 175 13.93 -11.95 -13.32
N GLY A 176 13.74 -10.78 -13.96
CA GLY A 176 12.62 -9.89 -13.70
C GLY A 176 11.26 -10.54 -13.94
N GLU A 177 11.12 -11.28 -15.05
CA GLU A 177 9.90 -12.03 -15.37
C GLU A 177 9.59 -13.12 -14.33
N VAL A 178 10.60 -13.91 -13.92
CA VAL A 178 10.45 -14.96 -12.92
C VAL A 178 10.04 -14.39 -11.56
N LEU A 179 10.70 -13.32 -11.11
CA LEU A 179 10.34 -12.62 -9.87
C LEU A 179 8.93 -12.01 -9.95
N GLY A 180 8.58 -11.46 -11.11
CA GLY A 180 7.24 -10.95 -11.39
C GLY A 180 6.17 -12.03 -11.32
N ALA A 181 6.42 -13.18 -11.93
CA ALA A 181 5.53 -14.34 -11.92
C ALA A 181 5.39 -14.91 -10.50
N TRP A 182 6.50 -15.03 -9.75
CA TRP A 182 6.48 -15.48 -8.36
C TRP A 182 5.65 -14.56 -7.47
N ARG A 183 5.82 -13.24 -7.59
CA ARG A 183 4.99 -12.27 -6.86
C ARG A 183 3.50 -12.43 -7.17
N LYS A 184 3.14 -12.50 -8.46
CA LYS A 184 1.73 -12.70 -8.87
C LYS A 184 1.17 -14.02 -8.32
N GLY A 185 1.93 -15.10 -8.40
CA GLY A 185 1.55 -16.41 -7.88
C GLY A 185 1.37 -16.40 -6.35
N ARG A 186 2.30 -15.77 -5.62
CA ARG A 186 2.21 -15.58 -4.17
C ARG A 186 0.97 -14.76 -3.79
N ASP A 187 0.73 -13.64 -4.48
CA ASP A 187 -0.38 -12.75 -4.16
C ASP A 187 -1.73 -13.44 -4.45
N ALA A 188 -1.83 -14.19 -5.57
CA ALA A 188 -2.99 -15.02 -5.87
C ALA A 188 -3.21 -16.14 -4.86
N TRP A 189 -2.13 -16.81 -4.43
CA TRP A 189 -2.18 -17.82 -3.38
C TRP A 189 -2.69 -17.25 -2.05
N ILE A 190 -2.16 -16.10 -1.63
CA ILE A 190 -2.59 -15.40 -0.41
C ILE A 190 -4.08 -15.04 -0.51
N ALA A 191 -4.51 -14.46 -1.63
CA ALA A 191 -5.91 -14.13 -1.85
C ALA A 191 -6.82 -15.38 -1.81
N HIS A 192 -6.37 -16.49 -2.40
CA HIS A 192 -7.10 -17.75 -2.39
C HIS A 192 -7.23 -18.33 -0.98
N VAL A 193 -6.13 -18.40 -0.23
CA VAL A 193 -6.13 -18.89 1.16
C VAL A 193 -6.97 -17.99 2.05
N PHE A 194 -6.89 -16.66 1.86
CA PHE A 194 -7.71 -15.69 2.57
C PHE A 194 -9.21 -15.93 2.30
N GLY A 195 -9.59 -16.06 1.03
CA GLY A 195 -10.96 -16.39 0.65
C GLY A 195 -11.43 -17.76 1.15
N ALA A 196 -10.54 -18.75 1.22
CA ALA A 196 -10.88 -20.08 1.75
C ALA A 196 -11.07 -20.08 3.28
N MET A 197 -10.25 -19.31 4.02
CA MET A 197 -10.33 -19.24 5.48
C MET A 197 -11.42 -18.30 5.99
N PHE A 198 -11.63 -17.18 5.29
CA PHE A 198 -12.47 -16.08 5.76
C PHE A 198 -13.55 -15.66 4.77
N GLY A 199 -13.59 -16.22 3.56
CA GLY A 199 -14.67 -15.95 2.63
C GLY A 199 -16.02 -16.44 3.15
N PRO A 200 -17.12 -16.11 2.46
CA PRO A 200 -18.47 -16.48 2.86
C PRO A 200 -18.73 -17.98 2.67
N PHE A 201 -18.12 -18.81 3.51
CA PHE A 201 -18.64 -20.13 3.84
C PHE A 201 -19.66 -19.95 4.97
N PRO A 202 -20.82 -20.65 4.95
CA PRO A 202 -21.86 -20.50 5.96
C PRO A 202 -21.41 -21.16 7.27
N VAL A 203 -20.45 -20.55 7.96
CA VAL A 203 -20.14 -20.87 9.34
C VAL A 203 -21.16 -20.11 10.18
N THR A 204 -22.29 -20.79 10.38
CA THR A 204 -23.29 -20.55 11.42
C THR A 204 -23.56 -19.07 11.67
N THR A 205 -24.54 -18.53 10.95
CA THR A 205 -25.31 -17.38 11.42
C THR A 205 -25.71 -17.62 12.87
N SER A 206 -25.01 -16.98 13.80
CA SER A 206 -25.54 -16.69 15.14
C SER A 206 -26.85 -15.92 14.92
N PRO A 207 -27.94 -16.23 15.64
CA PRO A 207 -29.25 -15.70 15.30
C PRO A 207 -29.23 -14.18 15.43
N ALA A 208 -29.59 -13.53 14.33
CA ALA A 208 -30.20 -12.21 14.23
C ALA A 208 -30.03 -11.32 15.48
N GLN A 209 -29.04 -10.44 15.45
CA GLN A 209 -29.26 -9.15 16.09
C GLN A 209 -30.20 -8.39 15.17
N ALA A 210 -31.48 -8.40 15.53
CA ALA A 210 -32.54 -7.71 14.82
C ALA A 210 -32.15 -6.24 14.62
N ASP A 211 -31.94 -5.84 13.36
CA ASP A 211 -32.06 -4.46 12.96
C ASP A 211 -33.47 -4.00 13.31
N HIS A 212 -33.57 -2.98 14.16
CA HIS A 212 -34.81 -2.27 14.40
C HIS A 212 -35.23 -1.56 13.10
N PRO A 213 -36.46 -1.79 12.58
CA PRO A 213 -36.98 -0.98 11.49
C PRO A 213 -37.42 0.38 12.07
N GLY A 214 -36.56 1.39 11.90
CA GLY A 214 -36.87 2.78 12.22
C GLY A 214 -37.74 3.41 11.15
N ALA A 215 -39.05 3.29 11.35
CA ALA A 215 -40.11 4.23 10.98
C ALA A 215 -40.11 4.85 9.57
N ALA A 216 -41.03 4.34 8.74
CA ALA A 216 -41.72 5.15 7.75
C ALA A 216 -42.29 6.42 8.42
N SER A 217 -41.96 7.59 7.87
CA SER A 217 -42.69 8.82 8.14
C SER A 217 -43.17 9.39 6.81
N ASN A 218 -44.45 9.17 6.55
CA ASN A 218 -45.26 10.00 5.66
C ASN A 218 -45.16 11.48 6.07
N LYS A 219 -45.08 12.36 5.06
CA LYS A 219 -45.67 13.71 4.95
C LYS A 219 -45.33 14.17 3.52
N GLU A 220 -46.33 14.17 2.63
CA GLU A 220 -47.06 15.39 2.21
C GLU A 220 -46.16 16.50 1.69
#